data_AF-A0A8T7EQE0-F1
#
_entry.id   AF-A0A8T7EQE0-F1
#
_cell.length_a   1.000
_cell.length_b   1.000
_cell.length_c   1.000
_cell.angle_alpha   90.00
_cell.angle_beta   90.00
_cell.angle_gamma   90.00
#
_symmetry.space_group_name_H-M   'P 1'
#
loop_
_entity.id
_entity.type
_entity.pdbx_description
1 polymer ?
#
loop_
_entity_poly.entity_id
_entity_poly.type
_entity_poly.pdbx_seq_one_letter_code
_entity_poly.pdbx_strand_id
1 'polypeptide(L)'
;MRIAYGTPDLDWHIVTPEDDLDRAADQFLRLMAESTQDKAVFLEDPHNVRFFRSLLPAMQRNGWLRLSFLTLAGEPTASYFNFVYNRRVMVYNSGSR
;
A
#
# COMPACT_ATOMS: atom_id res chain seq x y z
N MET A 1 4.62 -4.71 -20.77
CA MET A 1 5.10 -3.97 -19.59
C MET A 1 5.36 -2.53 -20.01
N ARG A 2 4.47 -1.60 -19.65
CA ARG A 2 4.68 -0.17 -19.92
C ARG A 2 5.57 0.38 -18.81
N ILE A 3 6.77 0.80 -19.19
CA ILE A 3 7.73 1.46 -18.31
C ILE A 3 7.25 2.90 -18.17
N ALA A 4 6.91 3.34 -16.96
CA ALA A 4 6.58 4.74 -16.71
C ALA A 4 7.89 5.53 -16.68
N TYR A 5 8.20 6.26 -17.75
CA TYR A 5 9.20 7.32 -17.67
C TYR A 5 8.62 8.50 -16.90
N GLY A 6 9.46 9.09 -16.04
CA GLY A 6 9.15 10.23 -15.19
C GLY A 6 8.52 11.37 -15.97
N THR A 7 7.20 11.49 -15.84
CA THR A 7 6.55 12.78 -15.95
C THR A 7 7.02 13.59 -14.73
N PRO A 8 7.26 14.91 -14.82
CA PRO A 8 7.75 15.70 -13.69
C PRO A 8 6.96 15.53 -12.40
N ASP A 9 5.70 15.10 -12.52
CA ASP A 9 4.77 14.92 -11.41
C ASP A 9 4.66 13.47 -10.92
N LEU A 10 5.38 12.51 -11.52
CA LEU A 10 5.35 11.11 -11.12
C LEU A 10 6.51 10.80 -10.17
N ASP A 11 6.16 10.37 -8.96
CA ASP A 11 7.13 9.98 -7.94
C ASP A 11 6.77 8.62 -7.31
N TRP A 12 7.74 7.98 -6.67
CA TRP A 12 7.58 6.72 -5.98
C TRP A 12 8.37 6.71 -4.68
N HIS A 13 7.75 6.23 -3.61
CA HIS A 13 8.39 6.10 -2.31
C HIS A 13 7.97 4.82 -1.57
N ILE A 14 8.78 4.41 -0.61
CA ILE A 14 8.50 3.35 0.36
C ILE A 14 8.24 4.03 1.70
N VAL A 15 7.20 3.58 2.41
CA VAL A 15 6.90 4.01 3.78
C VAL A 15 8.01 3.52 4.72
N THR A 16 8.63 4.44 5.45
CA THR A 16 9.67 4.17 6.45
C THR A 16 9.13 4.29 7.87
N PRO A 17 9.90 3.89 8.90
CA PRO A 17 9.50 4.08 10.31
C PRO A 17 9.27 5.53 10.73
N GLU A 18 9.82 6.50 9.99
CA GLU A 18 9.66 7.93 10.25
C GLU A 18 8.35 8.51 9.67
N ASP A 19 7.70 7.77 8.76
CA ASP A 19 6.44 8.18 8.15
C ASP A 19 5.23 7.89 9.05
N ASP A 20 4.12 8.60 8.79
CA ASP A 20 2.82 8.34 9.41
C ASP A 20 2.19 7.06 8.83
N LEU A 21 2.34 5.95 9.55
CA LEU A 21 1.83 4.65 9.13
C LEU A 21 0.30 4.59 9.08
N ASP A 22 -0.41 5.32 9.93
CA ASP A 22 -1.88 5.34 9.92
C ASP A 22 -2.40 6.04 8.67
N ARG A 23 -1.79 7.17 8.31
CA ARG A 23 -2.06 7.84 7.03
C ARG A 23 -1.74 6.95 5.83
N ALA A 24 -0.60 6.24 5.87
CA ALA A 24 -0.24 5.30 4.81
C ALA A 24 -1.23 4.13 4.71
N ALA A 25 -1.72 3.62 5.84
CA ALA A 25 -2.75 2.58 5.86
C ALA A 25 -4.05 3.07 5.23
N ASP A 26 -4.47 4.30 5.52
CA ASP A 26 -5.67 4.92 4.92
C ASP A 26 -5.53 5.04 3.41
N GLN A 27 -4.39 5.52 2.93
CA GLN A 27 -4.09 5.65 1.50
C GLN A 27 -4.08 4.30 0.79
N PHE A 28 -3.48 3.28 1.41
CA PHE A 28 -3.47 1.91 0.87
C PHE A 28 -4.87 1.32 0.79
N LEU A 29 -5.66 1.41 1.87
CA LEU A 29 -7.02 0.86 1.92
C LEU A 29 -7.95 1.54 0.90
N ARG A 30 -7.82 2.86 0.74
CA ARG A 30 -8.52 3.61 -0.32
C ARG A 30 -8.19 3.06 -1.70
N LEU A 31 -6.90 2.98 -2.05
CA LEU A 31 -6.45 2.48 -3.35
C LEU A 31 -6.80 0.99 -3.57
N MET A 32 -6.81 0.19 -2.50
CA MET A 32 -7.23 -1.21 -2.57
C MET A 32 -8.72 -1.30 -2.91
N ALA A 33 -9.57 -0.52 -2.23
CA ALA A 33 -11.01 -0.45 -2.52
C ALA A 33 -11.29 0.02 -3.96
N GLU A 34 -10.56 1.04 -4.43
CA GLU A 34 -10.72 1.59 -5.79
C GLU A 34 -10.30 0.60 -6.89
N SER A 35 -9.44 -0.38 -6.58
CA SER A 35 -8.85 -1.25 -7.61
C SER A 35 -9.80 -2.29 -8.22
N THR A 36 -10.78 -2.79 -7.46
CA THR A 36 -11.84 -3.68 -7.96
C THR A 36 -13.10 -3.59 -7.10
N GLN A 37 -14.27 -3.88 -7.69
CA GLN A 37 -15.53 -3.93 -6.94
C GLN A 37 -15.49 -4.95 -5.80
N ASP A 38 -14.91 -6.14 -6.03
CA ASP A 38 -14.79 -7.17 -4.99
C ASP A 38 -13.96 -6.69 -3.79
N LYS A 39 -12.91 -5.89 -4.03
CA LYS A 39 -12.09 -5.31 -2.96
C LYS A 39 -12.83 -4.19 -2.23
N ALA A 40 -13.64 -3.40 -2.92
CA ALA A 40 -14.52 -2.42 -2.28
C ALA A 40 -15.49 -3.12 -1.31
N VAL A 41 -16.23 -4.13 -1.79
CA VAL A 41 -17.17 -4.92 -0.97
C VAL A 41 -16.46 -5.63 0.17
N PHE A 42 -15.27 -6.20 -0.07
CA PHE A 42 -14.47 -6.82 0.98
C PHE A 42 -14.12 -5.85 2.11
N LEU A 43 -13.83 -4.58 1.78
CA LEU A 43 -13.47 -3.56 2.77
C LEU A 43 -14.67 -2.88 3.45
N GLU A 44 -15.91 -3.17 3.03
CA GLU A 44 -17.12 -2.75 3.76
C GLU A 44 -17.24 -3.43 5.13
N ASP A 45 -16.69 -4.65 5.28
CA ASP A 45 -16.64 -5.32 6.59
C ASP A 45 -15.57 -4.67 7.49
N PRO A 46 -15.95 -4.10 8.65
CA PRO A 46 -15.01 -3.50 9.58
C PRO A 46 -13.93 -4.46 10.10
N HIS A 47 -14.16 -5.78 10.10
CA HIS A 47 -13.16 -6.77 10.50
C HIS A 47 -11.98 -6.81 9.53
N ASN A 48 -12.24 -6.70 8.22
CA ASN A 48 -11.20 -6.70 7.20
C ASN A 48 -10.34 -5.43 7.29
N VAL A 49 -10.98 -4.28 7.51
CA VAL A 49 -10.24 -3.02 7.77
C VAL A 49 -9.38 -3.13 9.04
N ARG A 50 -9.95 -3.65 10.14
CA ARG A 50 -9.20 -3.87 11.39
C ARG A 50 -8.02 -4.83 11.22
N PHE A 51 -8.17 -5.86 10.38
CA PHE A 51 -7.09 -6.79 10.07
C PHE A 51 -5.88 -6.06 9.48
N PHE A 52 -6.06 -5.23 8.45
CA PHE A 52 -4.95 -4.46 7.86
C PHE A 52 -4.34 -3.46 8.84
N ARG A 53 -5.18 -2.75 9.62
CA ARG A 53 -4.70 -1.80 10.64
C ARG A 53 -3.89 -2.47 11.75
N SER A 54 -4.15 -3.74 12.04
CA SER A 54 -3.37 -4.52 13.01
C SER A 54 -2.10 -5.12 12.37
N LEU A 55 -2.19 -5.52 11.10
CA LEU A 55 -1.13 -6.20 10.38
C LEU A 55 0.03 -5.26 10.02
N LEU A 56 -0.26 -4.07 9.47
CA LEU A 56 0.77 -3.14 9.01
C LEU A 56 1.77 -2.75 10.12
N PRO A 57 1.34 -2.32 11.32
CA PRO A 57 2.27 -2.00 12.40
C PRO A 57 3.06 -3.23 12.88
N ALA A 58 2.41 -4.41 12.92
CA ALA A 58 3.08 -5.65 13.32
C ALA A 58 4.20 -6.01 12.33
N MET A 59 3.95 -5.87 11.02
CA MET A 59 4.97 -6.13 10.00
C MET A 59 6.10 -5.09 10.03
N GLN A 60 5.79 -3.81 10.24
CA GLN A 60 6.82 -2.77 10.32
C GLN A 60 7.76 -3.02 11.50
N ARG A 61 7.22 -3.31 12.69
CA ARG A 61 8.02 -3.63 13.89
C ARG A 61 8.97 -4.81 13.72
N ASN A 62 8.62 -5.76 12.86
CA ASN A 62 9.45 -6.94 12.57
C ASN A 62 10.36 -6.77 11.35
N GLY A 63 10.37 -5.59 10.71
CA GLY A 63 11.16 -5.35 9.49
C GLY A 63 10.63 -6.10 8.26
N TRP A 64 9.37 -6.51 8.28
CA TRP A 64 8.74 -7.29 7.22
C TRP A 64 7.88 -6.46 6.27
N LEU A 65 7.51 -5.25 6.68
CA LEU A 65 6.67 -4.38 5.87
C LEU A 65 7.49 -3.72 4.76
N ARG A 66 7.05 -3.86 3.52
CA ARG A 66 7.40 -2.92 2.45
C ARG A 66 6.13 -2.45 1.75
N LEU A 67 5.58 -1.36 2.26
CA LEU A 67 4.48 -0.62 1.66
C LEU A 67 5.07 0.51 0.80
N SER A 68 4.68 0.60 -0.46
CA SER A 68 5.18 1.62 -1.37
C SER A 68 4.07 2.23 -2.19
N PHE A 69 4.19 3.52 -2.51
CA PHE A 69 3.23 4.27 -3.30
C PHE A 69 3.86 4.81 -4.57
N LEU A 70 3.11 4.78 -5.65
CA LEU A 70 3.31 5.63 -6.82
C LEU A 70 2.38 6.83 -6.67
N THR A 71 2.92 8.04 -6.79
CA THR A 71 2.19 9.30 -6.66
C THR A 71 2.24 10.08 -7.95
N LEU A 72 1.13 10.72 -8.33
CA LEU A 72 1.04 11.67 -9.43
C LEU A 72 0.62 13.03 -8.87
N ALA A 73 1.43 14.06 -9.08
CA ALA A 73 1.26 15.39 -8.51
C ALA A 73 1.08 15.35 -6.97
N GLY A 74 1.86 14.50 -6.30
CA GLY A 74 1.78 14.27 -4.84
C GLY A 74 0.63 13.38 -4.37
N GLU A 75 -0.31 13.01 -5.26
CA GLU A 75 -1.44 12.16 -4.91
C GLU A 75 -1.16 10.67 -5.18
N PRO A 76 -1.32 9.78 -4.17
CA PRO A 76 -1.19 8.33 -4.39
C PRO A 76 -2.16 7.82 -5.45
N THR A 77 -1.62 7.13 -6.46
CA THR A 77 -2.40 6.55 -7.57
C THR A 77 -2.27 5.04 -7.65
N ALA A 78 -1.21 4.45 -7.07
CA ALA A 78 -1.05 3.02 -6.94
C ALA A 78 -0.22 2.68 -5.69
N SER A 79 -0.41 1.48 -5.17
CA SER A 79 0.31 0.98 -4.00
C SER A 79 0.64 -0.50 -4.14
N TYR A 80 1.78 -0.89 -3.57
CA TYR A 80 2.15 -2.26 -3.32
C TYR A 80 2.35 -2.48 -1.83
N PHE A 81 1.64 -3.47 -1.29
CA PHE A 81 1.87 -3.98 0.05
C PHE A 81 2.60 -5.32 -0.06
N ASN A 82 3.88 -5.32 0.30
CA ASN A 82 4.72 -6.51 0.26
C ASN A 82 5.08 -7.01 1.65
N PHE A 83 5.21 -8.33 1.76
CA PHE A 83 5.84 -9.04 2.87
C PHE A 83 7.29 -9.38 2.49
N VAL A 84 8.24 -8.78 3.21
CA VAL A 84 9.68 -9.01 3.04
C VAL A 84 10.13 -9.99 4.11
N TYR A 85 10.44 -11.23 3.71
CA TYR A 85 10.82 -12.28 4.64
C TYR A 85 11.75 -13.28 3.97
N ASN A 86 12.74 -13.78 4.72
CA ASN A 86 13.70 -14.79 4.25
C ASN A 86 14.33 -14.47 2.88
N ARG A 87 14.78 -13.22 2.71
CA ARG A 87 15.38 -12.70 1.46
C ARG A 87 14.45 -12.78 0.24
N ARG A 88 13.13 -12.76 0.45
CA ARG A 88 12.11 -12.71 -0.60
C ARG A 88 11.22 -11.50 -0.39
N VAL A 89 10.81 -10.89 -1.50
CA VAL A 89 9.74 -9.89 -1.55
C VAL A 89 8.53 -10.57 -2.13
N MET A 90 7.45 -10.66 -1.35
CA MET A 90 6.19 -11.26 -1.78
C MET A 90 5.13 -10.16 -1.81
N VAL A 91 4.53 -9.93 -2.98
CA VAL A 91 3.38 -9.04 -3.08
C VAL A 91 2.22 -9.70 -2.35
N TYR A 92 1.78 -9.10 -1.25
CA TYR A 92 0.61 -9.58 -0.51
C TYR A 92 -0.68 -9.00 -1.10
N ASN A 93 -0.68 -7.69 -1.37
CA ASN A 93 -1.79 -7.02 -2.04
C ASN A 93 -1.31 -5.78 -2.80
N SER A 94 -2.19 -5.22 -3.60
CA SER A 94 -1.98 -3.97 -4.33
C SER A 94 -3.27 -3.17 -4.41
N GLY A 95 -3.12 -1.86 -4.62
CA GLY A 95 -4.23 -0.96 -4.89
C GLY A 95 -3.86 -0.01 -6.01
N SER A 96 -4.85 0.43 -6.77
CA SER A 96 -4.69 1.41 -7.85
C SER A 96 -6.05 1.99 -8.18
N ARG A 97 -6.07 3.24 -8.62
CA ARG A 97 -7.24 3.90 -9.20
C ARG A 97 -7.16 3.92 -10.72
#